data_AF-R7L8G6-F1
#
_entry.id   AF-R7L8G6-F1
#
_cell.length_a   1.000
_cell.length_b   1.000
_cell.length_c   1.000
_cell.angle_alpha   90.00
_cell.angle_beta   90.00
_cell.angle_gamma   90.00
#
_symmetry.space_group_name_H-M   'P 1'
#
loop_
_entity.id
_entity.type
_entity.pdbx_description
1 polymer ?
#
loop_
_entity_poly.entity_id
_entity_poly.type
_entity_poly.pdbx_seq_one_letter_code
_entity_poly.pdbx_strand_id
1 'polypeptide(L)'
;MKIDATSNYFNFSDYKSYESCIPPSSLGVMYPDPILPISAFDLKASETSAVHLTFKTPKDIKSGLYSGNIEIRIGGELLTSIPYYINVWDFCLADSAPISAVFDFRTYSGSQYKNYSTRAVAEFLAERKLSPDIVPVDPKIYVDSSGNVSADFSEFEIEAQYYIEELKFPRLYMNGSVKFGWGNPPDNYLGARPYEGNYPYDNVDRYNLSPEFKKRAQQSARLRMDFLRSKGWQDRFLEYICDEPFYSDPKIIAQMNGLCDMLHEAEPDMKIYVSTWYHIPEWDGKIDVWGIGVQGQVDETTLEEISKSSEAITTTDGQMCLDTPYNAIERLLPLFCFKYKISGYEFWGVDWYTWDPLEWGTHSVISQTETPGNVKRTRYPNGDGYILYPGKKYGLDTPIPSVRSEALRDGVEDYEYYAKLEELVLKTKDTQAAETLKKIKEYVSIPNAGGRNSTYIMPDPNEFLELRNAAGAHIDRLVKSLRGDLGYKAWINASMPDLDESSSAASASPMNDGITNLEKFAFGLSPETSASGEDRRILKIKDGMLTLKGRKSANIIPQSSSDMKNWKNISEVEIVPLDSTYNTYKLNLPKGEPQKFYRILIEE
;
A
#
# COMPACT_ATOMS: atom_id res chain seq x y z
N MET A 1 -19.77 -12.20 4.01
CA MET A 1 -20.60 -11.33 4.87
C MET A 1 -21.70 -10.71 4.04
N LYS A 2 -22.82 -10.31 4.64
CA LYS A 2 -23.97 -9.80 3.90
C LYS A 2 -24.01 -8.28 3.88
N ILE A 3 -24.19 -7.70 2.69
CA ILE A 3 -24.66 -6.33 2.53
C ILE A 3 -26.13 -6.35 2.09
N ASP A 4 -26.89 -5.29 2.36
CA ASP A 4 -28.33 -5.20 2.07
C ASP A 4 -28.68 -4.17 0.97
N ALA A 5 -27.72 -3.33 0.56
CA ALA A 5 -27.82 -2.29 -0.46
C ALA A 5 -26.43 -1.95 -1.01
N THR A 6 -26.35 -1.33 -2.18
CA THR A 6 -25.08 -0.79 -2.73
C THR A 6 -24.50 0.29 -1.82
N SER A 7 -23.18 0.32 -1.70
CA SER A 7 -22.48 1.27 -0.83
C SER A 7 -22.68 2.73 -1.21
N ASN A 8 -23.20 3.50 -0.26
CA ASN A 8 -23.35 4.94 -0.36
C ASN A 8 -23.49 5.56 1.03
N TYR A 9 -23.26 6.88 1.11
CA TYR A 9 -23.76 7.68 2.21
C TYR A 9 -25.25 7.92 2.01
N PHE A 10 -26.06 7.49 2.98
CA PHE A 10 -27.50 7.75 2.98
C PHE A 10 -27.88 8.58 4.19
N ASN A 11 -28.52 9.72 3.92
CA ASN A 11 -29.09 10.59 4.95
C ASN A 11 -30.59 10.35 5.02
N PHE A 12 -31.08 10.06 6.23
CA PHE A 12 -32.47 9.69 6.51
C PHE A 12 -33.16 10.69 7.43
N SER A 13 -32.88 11.99 7.22
CA SER A 13 -33.40 13.08 8.06
C SER A 13 -34.93 13.15 8.11
N ASP A 14 -35.59 12.71 7.04
CA ASP A 14 -37.06 12.70 6.93
C ASP A 14 -37.71 11.41 7.45
N TYR A 15 -36.92 10.41 7.82
CA TYR A 15 -37.41 9.10 8.29
C TYR A 15 -37.58 9.09 9.79
N LYS A 16 -38.70 8.56 10.26
CA LYS A 16 -38.96 8.33 11.68
C LYS A 16 -38.01 7.27 12.23
N SER A 17 -37.73 7.34 13.54
CA SER A 17 -36.75 6.47 14.21
C SER A 17 -37.03 4.97 14.05
N TYR A 18 -38.29 4.57 13.86
CA TYR A 18 -38.71 3.18 13.67
C TYR A 18 -38.76 2.71 12.21
N GLU A 19 -38.53 3.60 11.24
CA GLU A 19 -38.57 3.25 9.83
C GLU A 19 -37.25 2.61 9.38
N SER A 20 -37.35 1.63 8.46
CA SER A 20 -36.18 0.97 7.91
C SER A 20 -35.37 1.93 7.02
N CYS A 21 -34.10 2.08 7.35
CA CYS A 21 -33.15 2.90 6.60
C CYS A 21 -32.41 2.07 5.55
N ILE A 22 -33.18 1.32 4.76
CA ILE A 22 -32.70 0.56 3.60
C ILE A 22 -33.33 1.19 2.37
N PRO A 23 -32.54 1.62 1.37
CA PRO A 23 -33.09 2.16 0.14
C PRO A 23 -34.08 1.18 -0.51
N PRO A 24 -35.20 1.67 -1.09
CA PRO A 24 -36.14 0.80 -1.80
C PRO A 24 -35.45 0.00 -2.92
N SER A 25 -35.95 -1.20 -3.20
CA SER A 25 -35.42 -2.10 -4.25
C SER A 25 -33.99 -2.60 -4.02
N SER A 26 -33.44 -2.45 -2.82
CA SER A 26 -32.12 -3.02 -2.49
C SER A 26 -32.18 -4.54 -2.38
N LEU A 27 -31.10 -5.20 -2.80
CA LEU A 27 -30.99 -6.65 -2.82
C LEU A 27 -29.75 -7.06 -2.03
N GLY A 28 -29.92 -8.01 -1.11
CA GLY A 28 -28.83 -8.45 -0.26
C GLY A 28 -27.84 -9.34 -1.00
N VAL A 29 -26.54 -9.03 -0.89
CA VAL A 29 -25.45 -9.74 -1.58
C VAL A 29 -24.39 -10.17 -0.58
N MET A 30 -23.75 -11.31 -0.85
CA MET A 30 -22.65 -11.84 -0.04
C MET A 30 -21.31 -11.42 -0.63
N TYR A 31 -20.42 -10.87 0.21
CA TYR A 31 -19.06 -10.48 -0.15
C TYR A 31 -18.01 -11.29 0.63
N PRO A 32 -16.98 -11.84 -0.05
CA PRO A 32 -15.91 -12.64 0.54
C PRO A 32 -14.69 -11.77 0.90
N ASP A 33 -14.83 -10.89 1.90
CA ASP A 33 -13.74 -10.02 2.34
C ASP A 33 -12.87 -10.58 3.49
N PRO A 34 -13.40 -11.24 4.54
CA PRO A 34 -12.54 -11.79 5.60
C PRO A 34 -11.72 -12.98 5.11
N ILE A 35 -10.41 -12.95 5.36
CA ILE A 35 -9.48 -14.05 5.10
C ILE A 35 -9.41 -14.92 6.35
N LEU A 36 -10.30 -15.90 6.42
CA LEU A 36 -10.44 -16.75 7.60
C LEU A 36 -9.20 -17.64 7.80
N PRO A 37 -8.73 -17.82 9.05
CA PRO A 37 -7.54 -18.61 9.38
C PRO A 37 -7.87 -20.11 9.44
N ILE A 38 -8.50 -20.63 8.38
CA ILE A 38 -8.94 -22.03 8.27
C ILE A 38 -8.37 -22.66 7.00
N SER A 39 -7.96 -23.93 7.11
CA SER A 39 -7.42 -24.72 5.99
C SER A 39 -8.34 -25.87 5.58
N ALA A 40 -9.47 -26.05 6.27
CA ALA A 40 -10.49 -27.06 5.98
C ALA A 40 -11.87 -26.47 6.27
N PHE A 41 -12.81 -26.71 5.36
CA PHE A 41 -14.17 -26.18 5.44
C PHE A 41 -15.12 -27.01 4.58
N ASP A 42 -16.40 -26.95 4.90
CA ASP A 42 -17.45 -27.63 4.13
C ASP A 42 -17.92 -26.75 2.97
N LEU A 43 -18.02 -27.36 1.78
CA LEU A 43 -18.63 -26.72 0.62
C LEU A 43 -20.14 -26.96 0.62
N LYS A 44 -20.91 -25.89 0.42
CA LYS A 44 -22.35 -25.98 0.22
C LYS A 44 -22.68 -26.18 -1.26
N ALA A 45 -23.70 -26.98 -1.53
CA ALA A 45 -24.18 -27.19 -2.89
C ALA A 45 -24.60 -25.86 -3.53
N SER A 46 -24.17 -25.63 -4.77
CA SER A 46 -24.47 -24.42 -5.56
C SER A 46 -23.92 -23.10 -4.98
N GLU A 47 -22.93 -23.16 -4.09
CA GLU A 47 -22.17 -22.00 -3.62
C GLU A 47 -20.70 -22.10 -4.05
N THR A 48 -20.07 -20.94 -4.29
CA THR A 48 -18.64 -20.84 -4.58
C THR A 48 -17.91 -20.34 -3.34
N SER A 49 -16.80 -20.97 -2.99
CA SER A 49 -15.87 -20.52 -1.94
C SER A 49 -14.51 -20.20 -2.55
N ALA A 50 -13.84 -19.19 -2.00
CA ALA A 50 -12.49 -18.81 -2.39
C ALA A 50 -11.49 -19.18 -1.29
N VAL A 51 -10.27 -19.57 -1.69
CA VAL A 51 -9.15 -19.80 -0.79
C VAL A 51 -8.10 -18.74 -1.10
N HIS A 52 -7.72 -17.96 -0.09
CA HIS A 52 -6.65 -16.98 -0.20
C HIS A 52 -5.32 -17.61 0.26
N LEU A 53 -4.29 -17.50 -0.58
CA LEU A 53 -2.96 -18.02 -0.28
C LEU A 53 -1.98 -16.85 -0.14
N THR A 54 -1.31 -16.78 1.01
CA THR A 54 -0.30 -15.74 1.28
C THR A 54 1.08 -16.39 1.31
N PHE A 55 1.99 -15.88 0.48
CA PHE A 55 3.38 -16.29 0.45
C PHE A 55 4.25 -15.20 1.09
N LYS A 56 5.08 -15.59 2.06
CA LYS A 56 6.03 -14.68 2.73
C LYS A 56 7.44 -15.01 2.29
N THR A 57 8.20 -14.01 1.85
CA THR A 57 9.61 -14.14 1.46
C THR A 57 10.52 -13.62 2.58
N PRO A 58 11.30 -14.49 3.25
CA PRO A 58 12.33 -14.06 4.21
C PRO A 58 13.36 -13.15 3.55
N LYS A 59 13.97 -12.22 4.30
CA LYS A 59 14.95 -11.27 3.75
C LYS A 59 16.21 -11.93 3.16
N ASP A 60 16.60 -13.07 3.69
CA ASP A 60 17.80 -13.82 3.34
C ASP A 60 17.56 -14.90 2.29
N ILE A 61 16.32 -15.00 1.78
CA ILE A 61 16.00 -15.95 0.71
C ILE A 61 16.81 -15.61 -0.55
N LYS A 62 17.31 -16.65 -1.23
CA LYS A 62 18.05 -16.47 -2.48
C LYS A 62 17.09 -16.07 -3.59
N SER A 63 17.50 -15.15 -4.45
CA SER A 63 16.74 -14.82 -5.65
C SER A 63 16.68 -16.01 -6.61
N GLY A 64 15.58 -16.13 -7.35
CA GLY A 64 15.35 -17.23 -8.29
C GLY A 64 13.88 -17.63 -8.41
N LEU A 65 13.64 -18.60 -9.29
CA LEU A 65 12.33 -19.21 -9.48
C LEU A 65 12.15 -20.36 -8.49
N TYR A 66 11.14 -20.24 -7.64
CA TYR A 66 10.68 -21.29 -6.74
C TYR A 66 9.42 -21.92 -7.32
N SER A 67 9.24 -23.21 -7.09
CA SER A 67 8.04 -23.94 -7.49
C SER A 67 7.53 -24.82 -6.36
N GLY A 68 6.24 -25.09 -6.39
CA GLY A 68 5.58 -25.99 -5.46
C GLY A 68 4.23 -26.45 -5.98
N ASN A 69 3.50 -27.19 -5.15
CA ASN A 69 2.17 -27.70 -5.49
C ASN A 69 1.19 -27.37 -4.36
N ILE A 70 -0.02 -26.97 -4.73
CA ILE A 70 -1.17 -26.83 -3.85
C ILE A 70 -2.03 -28.08 -4.01
N GLU A 71 -2.11 -28.89 -2.96
CA GLU A 71 -2.96 -30.08 -2.94
C GLU A 71 -4.35 -29.75 -2.42
N ILE A 72 -5.38 -30.13 -3.17
CA ILE A 72 -6.78 -30.03 -2.76
C ILE A 72 -7.26 -31.43 -2.43
N ARG A 73 -7.78 -31.60 -1.20
CA ARG A 73 -8.22 -32.90 -0.68
C ARG A 73 -9.69 -32.86 -0.24
N ILE A 74 -10.43 -33.95 -0.49
CA ILE A 74 -11.80 -34.17 0.01
C ILE A 74 -11.81 -35.44 0.86
N GLY A 75 -12.24 -35.34 2.12
CA GLY A 75 -12.25 -36.49 3.03
C GLY A 75 -10.86 -37.12 3.25
N GLY A 76 -9.79 -36.35 3.05
CA GLY A 76 -8.39 -36.82 3.10
C GLY A 76 -7.84 -37.34 1.76
N GLU A 77 -8.69 -37.66 0.79
CA GLU A 77 -8.29 -38.12 -0.54
C GLU A 77 -7.87 -36.94 -1.42
N LEU A 78 -6.79 -37.11 -2.18
CA LEU A 78 -6.31 -36.10 -3.13
C LEU A 78 -7.28 -35.98 -4.30
N LEU A 79 -7.91 -34.81 -4.44
CA LEU A 79 -8.77 -34.50 -5.58
C LEU A 79 -7.94 -34.00 -6.76
N THR A 80 -7.06 -33.03 -6.50
CA THR A 80 -6.19 -32.44 -7.52
C THR A 80 -4.97 -31.78 -6.88
N SER A 81 -3.95 -31.52 -7.71
CA SER A 81 -2.73 -30.80 -7.34
C SER A 81 -2.48 -29.70 -8.36
N ILE A 82 -2.34 -28.46 -7.90
CA ILE A 82 -2.15 -27.27 -8.74
C ILE A 82 -0.71 -26.78 -8.57
N PRO A 83 0.13 -26.80 -9.62
CA PRO A 83 1.48 -26.24 -9.51
C PRO A 83 1.44 -24.73 -9.36
N TYR A 84 2.36 -24.18 -8.57
CA TYR A 84 2.57 -22.74 -8.46
C TYR A 84 4.05 -22.39 -8.60
N TYR A 85 4.32 -21.15 -9.00
CA TYR A 85 5.66 -20.61 -9.20
C TYR A 85 5.77 -19.23 -8.55
N ILE A 86 6.89 -18.98 -7.87
CA ILE A 86 7.20 -17.69 -7.23
C ILE A 86 8.55 -17.24 -7.73
N ASN A 87 8.58 -16.09 -8.41
CA ASN A 87 9.84 -15.47 -8.78
C ASN A 87 10.29 -14.51 -7.66
N VAL A 88 11.41 -14.83 -7.03
CA VAL A 88 12.05 -14.01 -6.01
C VAL A 88 13.12 -13.15 -6.68
N TRP A 89 12.92 -11.83 -6.66
CA TRP A 89 13.86 -10.87 -7.23
C TRP A 89 15.06 -10.62 -6.30
N ASP A 90 16.21 -10.21 -6.85
CA ASP A 90 17.46 -9.93 -6.12
C ASP A 90 17.45 -8.53 -5.46
N PHE A 91 16.37 -8.23 -4.74
CA PHE A 91 16.27 -7.05 -3.91
C PHE A 91 15.31 -7.26 -2.75
N CYS A 92 15.57 -6.57 -1.65
CA CYS A 92 14.70 -6.55 -0.49
C CYS A 92 13.90 -5.24 -0.42
N LEU A 93 12.71 -5.34 0.17
CA LEU A 93 11.92 -4.21 0.65
C LEU A 93 12.39 -3.78 2.04
N ALA A 94 12.08 -2.55 2.43
CA ALA A 94 12.37 -2.02 3.75
C ALA A 94 11.49 -2.67 4.84
N ASP A 95 11.95 -2.62 6.10
CA ASP A 95 11.11 -3.02 7.25
C ASP A 95 10.07 -1.95 7.59
N SER A 96 10.46 -0.68 7.50
CA SER A 96 9.59 0.45 7.78
C SER A 96 8.75 0.80 6.56
N ALA A 97 7.52 1.26 6.80
CA ALA A 97 6.68 1.81 5.76
C ALA A 97 7.36 3.03 5.11
N PRO A 98 7.38 3.12 3.76
CA PRO A 98 7.99 4.23 3.04
C PRO A 98 7.13 5.50 3.04
N ILE A 99 5.84 5.37 3.37
CA ILE A 99 4.83 6.42 3.39
C ILE A 99 3.96 6.29 4.62
N SER A 100 3.26 7.36 4.99
CA SER A 100 2.32 7.33 6.11
C SER A 100 0.97 6.79 5.62
N ALA A 101 0.56 5.63 6.12
CA ALA A 101 -0.74 5.02 5.85
C ALA A 101 -1.50 4.92 7.17
N VAL A 102 -2.22 5.99 7.53
CA VAL A 102 -2.73 6.23 8.88
C VAL A 102 -4.18 5.74 9.01
N PHE A 103 -4.48 4.92 10.01
CA PHE A 103 -5.80 4.33 10.21
C PHE A 103 -6.31 4.59 11.63
N ASP A 104 -7.48 5.24 11.76
CA ASP A 104 -8.08 5.55 13.06
C ASP A 104 -8.47 4.27 13.81
N PHE A 105 -7.96 4.13 15.03
CA PHE A 105 -8.29 2.99 15.89
C PHE A 105 -9.55 3.22 16.74
N ARG A 106 -10.63 2.51 16.41
CA ARG A 106 -11.97 2.70 17.01
C ARG A 106 -12.21 1.81 18.21
N THR A 107 -11.42 2.01 19.26
CA THR A 107 -11.36 1.20 20.50
C THR A 107 -12.73 0.75 21.03
N TYR A 108 -13.71 1.66 21.15
CA TYR A 108 -14.98 1.38 21.84
C TYR A 108 -16.07 0.76 20.95
N SER A 109 -16.12 1.11 19.67
CA SER A 109 -17.18 0.69 18.76
C SER A 109 -17.15 -0.82 18.55
N GLY A 110 -18.27 -1.50 18.83
CA GLY A 110 -18.38 -2.94 18.68
C GLY A 110 -17.47 -3.76 19.60
N SER A 111 -17.06 -3.19 20.75
CA SER A 111 -16.18 -3.85 21.74
C SER A 111 -16.66 -5.25 22.17
N GLN A 112 -17.96 -5.54 22.11
CA GLN A 112 -18.50 -6.88 22.37
C GLN A 112 -18.00 -7.95 21.39
N TYR A 113 -17.64 -7.56 20.16
CA TYR A 113 -17.09 -8.45 19.13
C TYR A 113 -15.57 -8.58 19.24
N LYS A 114 -14.90 -7.63 19.89
CA LYS A 114 -13.45 -7.54 20.00
C LYS A 114 -12.93 -8.36 21.20
N ASN A 115 -11.70 -8.85 21.06
CA ASN A 115 -10.92 -9.47 22.13
C ASN A 115 -9.40 -9.29 21.95
N TYR A 116 -8.98 -8.59 20.90
CA TYR A 116 -7.59 -8.21 20.67
C TYR A 116 -7.23 -6.96 21.46
N SER A 117 -5.93 -6.80 21.77
CA SER A 117 -5.39 -5.60 22.39
C SER A 117 -5.12 -4.49 21.35
N THR A 118 -4.88 -3.26 21.81
CA THR A 118 -4.40 -2.15 20.97
C THR A 118 -3.07 -2.50 20.29
N ARG A 119 -2.14 -3.14 21.02
CA ARG A 119 -0.86 -3.61 20.46
C ARG A 119 -1.04 -4.67 19.37
N ALA A 120 -1.98 -5.60 19.54
CA ALA A 120 -2.26 -6.60 18.49
C ALA A 120 -2.77 -5.94 17.20
N VAL A 121 -3.50 -4.83 17.29
CA VAL A 121 -3.91 -4.04 16.12
C VAL A 121 -2.73 -3.29 15.53
N ALA A 122 -1.89 -2.66 16.36
CA ALA A 122 -0.67 -2.00 15.89
C ALA A 122 0.28 -2.98 15.17
N GLU A 123 0.52 -4.16 15.73
CA GLU A 123 1.31 -5.23 15.11
C GLU A 123 0.70 -5.72 13.79
N PHE A 124 -0.63 -5.89 13.75
CA PHE A 124 -1.36 -6.25 12.53
C PHE A 124 -1.16 -5.22 11.42
N LEU A 125 -1.20 -3.93 11.76
CA LEU A 125 -0.98 -2.83 10.83
C LEU A 125 0.49 -2.75 10.39
N ALA A 126 1.43 -2.86 11.33
CA ALA A 126 2.87 -2.83 11.06
C ALA A 126 3.30 -3.96 10.11
N GLU A 127 2.77 -5.18 10.30
CA GLU A 127 3.02 -6.32 9.39
C GLU A 127 2.59 -6.02 7.94
N ARG A 128 1.63 -5.11 7.76
CA ARG A 128 1.10 -4.67 6.47
C ARG A 128 1.66 -3.33 6.01
N LYS A 129 2.65 -2.79 6.73
CA LYS A 129 3.22 -1.45 6.49
C LYS A 129 2.18 -0.33 6.55
N LEU A 130 1.13 -0.55 7.33
CA LEU A 130 0.13 0.44 7.71
C LEU A 130 0.46 0.97 9.11
N SER A 131 -0.21 2.04 9.52
CA SER A 131 0.01 2.71 10.80
C SER A 131 -1.32 3.02 11.49
N PRO A 132 -1.40 2.92 12.83
CA PRO A 132 -2.51 3.50 13.56
C PRO A 132 -2.43 5.03 13.50
N ASP A 133 -3.52 5.69 13.84
CA ASP A 133 -3.56 7.14 14.03
C ASP A 133 -2.82 7.56 15.30
N ILE A 134 -3.08 6.94 16.45
CA ILE A 134 -2.54 7.40 17.74
C ILE A 134 -1.72 6.34 18.48
N VAL A 135 -0.93 6.79 19.45
CA VAL A 135 -0.53 5.97 20.59
C VAL A 135 -1.76 5.78 21.48
N PRO A 136 -2.12 4.56 21.92
CA PRO A 136 -3.37 4.30 22.65
C PRO A 136 -3.34 4.74 24.13
N VAL A 137 -2.37 5.57 24.49
CA VAL A 137 -2.16 6.16 25.81
C VAL A 137 -1.82 7.62 25.56
N ASP A 138 -2.58 8.55 26.13
CA ASP A 138 -2.31 9.98 26.02
C ASP A 138 -1.36 10.48 27.12
N PRO A 139 -0.58 11.54 26.89
CA PRO A 139 0.10 12.26 27.95
C PRO A 139 -0.88 12.78 29.00
N LYS A 140 -0.53 12.67 30.28
CA LYS A 140 -1.35 13.22 31.37
C LYS A 140 -1.05 14.70 31.54
N ILE A 141 -1.87 15.56 30.94
CA ILE A 141 -1.74 17.03 31.03
C ILE A 141 -2.83 17.59 31.95
N TYR A 142 -2.46 18.45 32.90
CA TYR A 142 -3.36 18.96 33.93
C TYR A 142 -2.96 20.36 34.40
N VAL A 143 -3.87 21.03 35.12
CA VAL A 143 -3.57 22.29 35.83
C VAL A 143 -3.16 21.95 37.26
N ASP A 144 -1.97 22.36 37.66
CA ASP A 144 -1.43 22.11 38.99
C ASP A 144 -2.03 23.03 40.08
N SER A 145 -1.64 22.78 41.33
CA SER A 145 -2.09 23.59 42.49
C SER A 145 -1.69 25.06 42.43
N SER A 146 -0.73 25.44 41.58
CA SER A 146 -0.31 26.83 41.34
C SER A 146 -1.06 27.48 40.17
N GLY A 147 -1.94 26.73 39.49
CA GLY A 147 -2.72 27.21 38.34
C GLY A 147 -1.96 27.18 37.01
N ASN A 148 -0.81 26.51 36.94
CA ASN A 148 -0.05 26.33 35.69
C ASN A 148 -0.36 24.97 35.07
N VAL A 149 -0.20 24.87 33.75
CA VAL A 149 -0.28 23.58 33.06
C VAL A 149 1.01 22.78 33.32
N SER A 150 0.85 21.54 33.74
CA SER A 150 1.90 20.55 33.99
C SER A 150 1.57 19.26 33.23
N ALA A 151 2.58 18.42 32.99
CA ALA A 151 2.42 17.16 32.26
C ALA A 151 3.23 16.02 32.89
N ASP A 152 2.69 14.80 32.81
CA ASP A 152 3.39 13.55 33.06
C ASP A 152 3.33 12.68 31.80
N PHE A 153 4.51 12.42 31.22
CA PHE A 153 4.69 11.65 30.00
C PHE A 153 5.09 10.20 30.26
N SER A 154 5.19 9.75 31.51
CA SER A 154 5.85 8.46 31.83
C SER A 154 5.21 7.25 31.16
N GLU A 155 3.88 7.15 31.19
CA GLU A 155 3.14 6.04 30.52
C GLU A 155 3.12 6.22 28.99
N PHE A 156 2.97 7.46 28.53
CA PHE A 156 3.03 7.79 27.11
C PHE A 156 4.38 7.40 26.49
N GLU A 157 5.48 7.74 27.16
CA GLU A 157 6.84 7.46 26.70
C GLU A 157 7.05 5.98 26.46
N ILE A 158 6.63 5.13 27.39
CA ILE A 158 6.79 3.67 27.30
C ILE A 158 6.04 3.14 26.07
N GLU A 159 4.80 3.58 25.85
CA GLU A 159 4.00 3.09 24.72
C GLU A 159 4.44 3.70 23.39
N ALA A 160 4.76 4.99 23.36
CA ALA A 160 5.27 5.68 22.17
C ALA A 160 6.62 5.09 21.72
N GLN A 161 7.49 4.70 22.65
CA GLN A 161 8.74 4.03 22.32
C GLN A 161 8.50 2.71 21.57
N TYR A 162 7.53 1.90 22.01
CA TYR A 162 7.14 0.68 21.31
C TYR A 162 6.65 0.99 19.89
N TYR A 163 5.79 1.99 19.73
CA TYR A 163 5.20 2.36 18.44
C TYR A 163 6.23 2.93 17.46
N ILE A 164 7.17 3.75 17.93
CA ILE A 164 8.11 4.49 17.08
C ILE A 164 9.40 3.71 16.85
N GLU A 165 9.95 3.06 17.86
CA GLU A 165 11.27 2.42 17.77
C GLU A 165 11.17 0.96 17.36
N GLU A 166 10.22 0.21 17.94
CA GLU A 166 10.03 -1.21 17.65
C GLU A 166 9.18 -1.43 16.40
N LEU A 167 7.98 -0.83 16.35
CA LEU A 167 7.05 -0.95 15.22
C LEU A 167 7.36 0.01 14.06
N LYS A 168 8.20 1.03 14.29
CA LYS A 168 8.71 1.95 13.27
C LYS A 168 7.63 2.70 12.50
N PHE A 169 6.54 3.08 13.16
CA PHE A 169 5.51 3.87 12.50
C PHE A 169 6.07 5.23 12.06
N PRO A 170 5.86 5.62 10.79
CA PRO A 170 6.42 6.84 10.23
C PRO A 170 5.80 8.10 10.85
N ARG A 171 4.48 8.08 11.07
CA ARG A 171 3.69 9.17 11.63
C ARG A 171 2.54 8.67 12.50
N LEU A 172 2.22 9.48 13.51
CA LEU A 172 1.09 9.34 14.43
C LEU A 172 0.49 10.73 14.67
N TYR A 173 -0.75 10.79 15.13
CA TYR A 173 -1.41 11.98 15.64
C TYR A 173 -1.06 12.13 17.12
N MET A 174 -0.84 13.37 17.53
CA MET A 174 -0.81 13.76 18.93
C MET A 174 -2.23 14.15 19.33
N ASN A 175 -2.76 13.57 20.41
CA ASN A 175 -4.04 14.02 20.96
C ASN A 175 -3.82 15.36 21.67
N GLY A 176 -4.08 16.42 20.90
CA GLY A 176 -3.62 17.76 21.16
C GLY A 176 -4.45 18.58 22.16
N SER A 177 -4.12 19.86 22.23
CA SER A 177 -4.82 20.82 23.09
C SER A 177 -6.11 21.37 22.49
N VAL A 178 -6.29 21.22 21.18
CA VAL A 178 -7.44 21.78 20.46
C VAL A 178 -7.96 20.78 19.46
N LYS A 179 -9.26 20.50 19.52
CA LYS A 179 -9.96 19.64 18.57
C LYS A 179 -11.36 20.18 18.32
N PHE A 180 -11.80 20.13 17.08
CA PHE A 180 -13.20 20.33 16.69
C PHE A 180 -13.53 19.51 15.43
N GLY A 181 -14.80 19.20 15.22
CA GLY A 181 -15.26 18.52 14.01
C GLY A 181 -16.27 19.38 13.25
N TRP A 182 -16.15 19.40 11.92
CA TRP A 182 -17.09 20.06 11.00
C TRP A 182 -17.28 21.56 11.31
N GLY A 183 -18.50 21.98 11.62
CA GLY A 183 -18.84 23.37 11.96
C GLY A 183 -18.98 23.63 13.46
N ASN A 184 -18.51 22.73 14.32
CA ASN A 184 -18.61 22.91 15.77
C ASN A 184 -17.51 23.84 16.32
N PRO A 185 -17.78 24.59 17.39
CA PRO A 185 -16.73 25.24 18.18
C PRO A 185 -15.75 24.21 18.78
N PRO A 186 -14.51 24.61 19.15
CA PRO A 186 -13.56 23.73 19.82
C PRO A 186 -14.06 23.26 21.18
N ASP A 187 -13.61 22.07 21.57
CA ASP A 187 -13.87 21.57 22.91
C ASP A 187 -13.22 22.47 23.98
N ASN A 188 -13.77 22.46 25.19
CA ASN A 188 -13.10 23.08 26.33
C ASN A 188 -11.78 22.36 26.60
N TYR A 189 -10.72 23.10 26.89
CA TYR A 189 -9.42 22.51 27.17
C TYR A 189 -8.96 22.84 28.59
N LEU A 190 -8.63 21.81 29.36
CA LEU A 190 -8.19 21.92 30.75
C LEU A 190 -9.09 22.83 31.60
N GLY A 191 -10.41 22.76 31.38
CA GLY A 191 -11.41 23.56 32.09
C GLY A 191 -11.61 24.99 31.59
N ALA A 192 -10.87 25.44 30.56
CA ALA A 192 -11.06 26.74 29.93
C ALA A 192 -11.96 26.63 28.69
N ARG A 193 -12.83 27.63 28.49
CA ARG A 193 -13.71 27.72 27.30
C ARG A 193 -12.98 28.41 26.15
N PRO A 194 -13.17 27.96 24.89
CA PRO A 194 -12.49 28.58 23.74
C PRO A 194 -12.87 30.05 23.56
N TYR A 195 -14.10 30.44 23.92
CA TYR A 195 -14.63 31.78 23.77
C TYR A 195 -15.42 32.23 25.00
N GLU A 196 -15.56 33.55 25.14
CA GLU A 196 -16.45 34.15 26.13
C GLU A 196 -17.93 33.91 25.77
N GLY A 197 -18.78 33.79 26.79
CA GLY A 197 -20.22 33.55 26.62
C GLY A 197 -20.61 32.08 26.64
N ASN A 198 -21.73 31.76 25.96
CA ASN A 198 -22.34 30.43 25.98
C ASN A 198 -22.18 29.74 24.63
N TYR A 199 -21.94 28.44 24.68
CA TYR A 199 -22.05 27.55 23.52
C TYR A 199 -23.42 27.74 22.83
N PRO A 200 -23.49 27.81 21.49
CA PRO A 200 -22.44 27.52 20.50
C PRO A 200 -21.63 28.74 20.04
N TYR A 201 -21.60 29.84 20.81
CA TYR A 201 -20.79 31.04 20.53
C TYR A 201 -21.12 31.69 19.18
N ASP A 202 -22.41 31.89 18.88
CA ASP A 202 -22.84 32.42 17.58
C ASP A 202 -22.51 33.90 17.35
N ASN A 203 -22.36 34.67 18.43
CA ASN A 203 -22.22 36.12 18.40
C ASN A 203 -20.82 36.61 18.80
N VAL A 204 -19.81 35.73 18.74
CA VAL A 204 -18.42 36.08 19.02
C VAL A 204 -17.59 36.03 17.75
N ASP A 205 -16.52 36.81 17.70
CA ASP A 205 -15.49 36.64 16.70
C ASP A 205 -14.64 35.41 17.07
N ARG A 206 -14.79 34.34 16.28
CA ARG A 206 -14.16 33.05 16.57
C ARG A 206 -12.65 33.03 16.29
N TYR A 207 -12.08 34.08 15.71
CA TYR A 207 -10.62 34.25 15.69
C TYR A 207 -10.05 34.53 17.09
N ASN A 208 -10.81 35.27 17.90
CA ASN A 208 -10.35 35.77 19.19
C ASN A 208 -10.67 34.77 20.32
N LEU A 209 -9.74 33.84 20.56
CA LEU A 209 -9.80 32.87 21.65
C LEU A 209 -9.75 33.55 23.03
N SER A 210 -10.41 32.95 24.03
CA SER A 210 -10.36 33.45 25.40
C SER A 210 -8.92 33.43 25.94
N PRO A 211 -8.50 34.42 26.76
CA PRO A 211 -7.13 34.48 27.27
C PRO A 211 -6.72 33.24 28.07
N GLU A 212 -7.65 32.65 28.82
CA GLU A 212 -7.39 31.47 29.65
C GLU A 212 -7.20 30.22 28.79
N PHE A 213 -8.05 30.01 27.78
CA PHE A 213 -7.91 28.91 26.83
C PHE A 213 -6.60 29.03 26.06
N LYS A 214 -6.33 30.22 25.53
CA LYS A 214 -5.08 30.53 24.83
C LYS A 214 -3.86 30.18 25.67
N LYS A 215 -3.81 30.67 26.91
CA LYS A 215 -2.71 30.39 27.83
C LYS A 215 -2.53 28.89 28.08
N ARG A 216 -3.60 28.15 28.37
CA ARG A 216 -3.53 26.71 28.70
C ARG A 216 -3.12 25.86 27.50
N ALA A 217 -3.70 26.13 26.32
CA ALA A 217 -3.35 25.41 25.10
C ALA A 217 -1.88 25.64 24.71
N GLN A 218 -1.40 26.89 24.77
CA GLN A 218 0.00 27.21 24.49
C GLN A 218 0.98 26.56 25.48
N GLN A 219 0.67 26.54 26.79
CA GLN A 219 1.52 25.85 27.76
C GLN A 219 1.56 24.33 27.50
N SER A 220 0.42 23.72 27.15
CA SER A 220 0.36 22.31 26.78
C SER A 220 1.17 22.00 25.51
N ALA A 221 1.02 22.81 24.45
CA ALA A 221 1.77 22.65 23.21
C ALA A 221 3.29 22.67 23.46
N ARG A 222 3.78 23.62 24.27
CA ARG A 222 5.20 23.69 24.65
C ARG A 222 5.69 22.43 25.37
N LEU A 223 4.95 21.97 26.39
CA LEU A 223 5.31 20.77 27.14
C LEU A 223 5.39 19.54 26.24
N ARG A 224 4.43 19.37 25.32
CA ARG A 224 4.41 18.26 24.37
C ARG A 224 5.59 18.34 23.40
N MET A 225 5.82 19.50 22.78
CA MET A 225 6.91 19.66 21.82
C MET A 225 8.29 19.56 22.46
N ASP A 226 8.48 20.08 23.68
CA ASP A 226 9.72 19.89 24.45
C ASP A 226 9.99 18.41 24.74
N PHE A 227 8.96 17.67 25.17
CA PHE A 227 9.07 16.22 25.36
C PHE A 227 9.45 15.51 24.05
N LEU A 228 8.73 15.77 22.96
CA LEU A 228 9.01 15.15 21.67
C LEU A 228 10.43 15.46 21.17
N ARG A 229 10.88 16.72 21.25
CA ARG A 229 12.25 17.12 20.89
C ARG A 229 13.29 16.43 21.77
N SER A 230 13.01 16.24 23.07
CA SER A 230 13.94 15.54 23.96
C SER A 230 14.18 14.08 23.58
N LYS A 231 13.24 13.47 22.85
CA LYS A 231 13.33 12.09 22.33
C LYS A 231 13.72 12.01 20.85
N GLY A 232 13.74 13.14 20.13
CA GLY A 232 13.90 13.15 18.67
C GLY A 232 12.65 12.65 17.92
N TRP A 233 11.47 12.75 18.53
CA TRP A 233 10.20 12.28 17.97
C TRP A 233 9.35 13.38 17.35
N GLN A 234 9.80 14.63 17.30
CA GLN A 234 9.01 15.77 16.82
C GLN A 234 8.46 15.59 15.40
N ASP A 235 9.19 14.92 14.51
CA ASP A 235 8.77 14.67 13.12
C ASP A 235 7.86 13.43 12.97
N ARG A 236 7.63 12.70 14.07
CA ARG A 236 6.75 11.51 14.12
C ARG A 236 5.32 11.86 14.47
N PHE A 237 5.04 13.06 14.95
CA PHE A 237 3.71 13.44 15.43
C PHE A 237 3.13 14.62 14.64
N LEU A 238 1.84 14.53 14.36
CA LEU A 238 1.03 15.60 13.80
C LEU A 238 0.01 16.07 14.85
N GLU A 239 -0.12 17.38 15.05
CA GLU A 239 -1.22 17.95 15.83
C GLU A 239 -2.49 17.94 14.95
N TYR A 240 -3.32 16.91 15.11
CA TYR A 240 -4.59 16.81 14.38
C TYR A 240 -5.68 17.64 15.07
N ILE A 241 -6.06 18.76 14.43
CA ILE A 241 -6.96 19.73 15.07
C ILE A 241 -8.40 19.65 14.59
N CYS A 242 -8.64 19.20 13.35
CA CYS A 242 -9.99 19.17 12.82
C CYS A 242 -10.25 18.14 11.71
N ASP A 243 -11.44 17.55 11.82
CA ASP A 243 -12.09 16.71 10.84
C ASP A 243 -13.07 17.53 9.99
N GLU A 244 -12.86 17.57 8.67
CA GLU A 244 -13.73 18.17 7.65
C GLU A 244 -14.32 19.56 8.00
N PRO A 245 -13.48 20.59 8.26
CA PRO A 245 -13.97 21.89 8.66
C PRO A 245 -14.93 22.50 7.63
N PHE A 246 -16.05 23.06 8.10
CA PHE A 246 -17.05 23.70 7.24
C PHE A 246 -16.57 25.09 6.77
N TYR A 247 -15.60 25.09 5.85
CA TYR A 247 -14.95 26.30 5.33
C TYR A 247 -15.91 27.27 4.62
N SER A 248 -17.12 26.83 4.26
CA SER A 248 -18.18 27.70 3.74
C SER A 248 -18.78 28.65 4.79
N ASP A 249 -18.56 28.40 6.09
CA ASP A 249 -18.89 29.31 7.17
C ASP A 249 -17.68 30.20 7.52
N PRO A 250 -17.76 31.53 7.32
CA PRO A 250 -16.68 32.45 7.68
C PRO A 250 -16.24 32.37 9.14
N LYS A 251 -17.12 31.94 10.05
CA LYS A 251 -16.77 31.74 11.46
C LYS A 251 -15.78 30.58 11.64
N ILE A 252 -15.86 29.56 10.80
CA ILE A 252 -14.94 28.41 10.82
C ILE A 252 -13.59 28.79 10.20
N ILE A 253 -13.59 29.60 9.14
CA ILE A 253 -12.35 30.20 8.62
C ILE A 253 -11.62 30.99 9.72
N ALA A 254 -12.34 31.88 10.41
CA ALA A 254 -11.80 32.67 11.51
C ALA A 254 -11.32 31.80 12.69
N GLN A 255 -12.11 30.80 13.09
CA GLN A 255 -11.77 29.83 14.13
C GLN A 255 -10.46 29.10 13.83
N MET A 256 -10.35 28.52 12.63
CA MET A 256 -9.15 27.79 12.22
C MET A 256 -7.91 28.69 12.28
N ASN A 257 -8.01 29.90 11.72
CA ASN A 257 -6.92 30.88 11.76
C ASN A 257 -6.49 31.22 13.19
N GLY A 258 -7.43 31.48 14.09
CA GLY A 258 -7.13 31.78 15.50
C GLY A 258 -6.48 30.62 16.25
N LEU A 259 -6.89 29.38 15.96
CA LEU A 259 -6.31 28.17 16.55
C LEU A 259 -4.89 27.90 16.06
N CYS A 260 -4.67 27.94 14.74
CA CYS A 260 -3.34 27.78 14.16
C CYS A 260 -2.38 28.87 14.64
N ASP A 261 -2.80 30.13 14.60
CA ASP A 261 -1.97 31.26 15.06
C ASP A 261 -1.57 31.13 16.52
N MET A 262 -2.52 30.74 17.38
CA MET A 262 -2.22 30.50 18.79
C MET A 262 -1.14 29.43 18.97
N LEU A 263 -1.28 28.32 18.25
CA LEU A 263 -0.41 27.17 18.36
C LEU A 263 1.00 27.48 17.83
N HIS A 264 1.11 28.07 16.64
CA HIS A 264 2.39 28.47 16.06
C HIS A 264 3.06 29.63 16.81
N GLU A 265 2.30 30.53 17.44
CA GLU A 265 2.87 31.56 18.34
C GLU A 265 3.61 30.91 19.53
N ALA A 266 3.13 29.76 20.02
CA ALA A 266 3.79 29.05 21.10
C ALA A 266 4.89 28.10 20.63
N GLU A 267 4.65 27.39 19.53
CA GLU A 267 5.52 26.35 18.97
C GLU A 267 5.53 26.45 17.42
N PRO A 268 6.44 27.27 16.84
CA PRO A 268 6.50 27.49 15.39
C PRO A 268 6.81 26.23 14.56
N ASP A 269 7.47 25.24 15.15
CA ASP A 269 7.86 24.00 14.47
C ASP A 269 6.81 22.89 14.56
N MET A 270 5.71 23.11 15.29
CA MET A 270 4.65 22.10 15.45
C MET A 270 3.87 21.91 14.14
N LYS A 271 3.76 20.65 13.69
CA LYS A 271 3.06 20.30 12.46
C LYS A 271 1.56 20.13 12.69
N ILE A 272 0.78 21.11 12.21
CA ILE A 272 -0.68 21.06 12.29
C ILE A 272 -1.25 20.31 11.09
N TYR A 273 -2.04 19.27 11.38
CA TYR A 273 -2.79 18.48 10.40
C TYR A 273 -4.29 18.76 10.47
N VAL A 274 -4.92 18.90 9.30
CA VAL A 274 -6.36 19.09 9.15
C VAL A 274 -6.89 18.25 7.99
N SER A 275 -7.96 17.47 8.20
CA SER A 275 -8.61 16.72 7.11
C SER A 275 -9.58 17.61 6.34
N THR A 276 -9.10 18.40 5.36
CA THR A 276 -9.87 19.48 4.71
C THR A 276 -10.67 19.08 3.47
N TRP A 277 -10.32 17.96 2.83
CA TRP A 277 -10.71 17.54 1.46
C TRP A 277 -10.28 18.47 0.32
N TYR A 278 -10.28 19.78 0.56
CA TYR A 278 -9.99 20.84 -0.41
C TYR A 278 -8.82 21.70 0.05
N HIS A 279 -8.30 22.53 -0.86
CA HIS A 279 -7.38 23.62 -0.53
C HIS A 279 -8.18 24.90 -0.24
N ILE A 280 -7.86 25.57 0.86
CA ILE A 280 -8.53 26.80 1.31
C ILE A 280 -7.46 27.89 1.42
N PRO A 281 -7.36 28.83 0.47
CA PRO A 281 -6.30 29.84 0.45
C PRO A 281 -6.16 30.66 1.74
N GLU A 282 -7.26 30.87 2.48
CA GLU A 282 -7.26 31.58 3.75
C GLU A 282 -6.46 30.91 4.87
N TRP A 283 -6.11 29.62 4.71
CA TRP A 283 -5.32 28.86 5.68
C TRP A 283 -3.87 28.61 5.19
N ASP A 284 -3.46 29.21 4.08
CA ASP A 284 -2.07 29.14 3.61
C ASP A 284 -1.09 29.69 4.65
N GLY A 285 -0.05 28.90 4.95
CA GLY A 285 0.92 29.22 6.00
C GLY A 285 0.40 29.08 7.44
N LYS A 286 -0.83 28.57 7.62
CA LYS A 286 -1.42 28.22 8.94
C LYS A 286 -1.51 26.72 9.16
N ILE A 287 -1.72 25.96 8.09
CA ILE A 287 -1.75 24.50 8.10
C ILE A 287 -0.44 23.98 7.53
N ASP A 288 0.23 23.08 8.25
CA ASP A 288 1.47 22.45 7.79
C ASP A 288 1.23 21.21 6.93
N VAL A 289 0.16 20.47 7.23
CA VAL A 289 -0.21 19.23 6.55
C VAL A 289 -1.69 19.26 6.19
N TRP A 290 -1.98 19.25 4.89
CA TRP A 290 -3.32 19.31 4.33
C TRP A 290 -3.89 17.92 4.08
N GLY A 291 -5.08 17.64 4.58
CA GLY A 291 -5.85 16.44 4.22
C GLY A 291 -6.66 16.69 2.95
N ILE A 292 -6.28 16.09 1.83
CA ILE A 292 -6.85 16.37 0.50
C ILE A 292 -7.55 15.15 -0.09
N GLY A 293 -8.60 15.36 -0.88
CA GLY A 293 -9.31 14.25 -1.51
C GLY A 293 -8.53 13.61 -2.67
N VAL A 294 -8.53 12.28 -2.71
CA VAL A 294 -7.84 11.49 -3.77
C VAL A 294 -8.42 11.68 -5.18
N GLN A 295 -9.64 12.21 -5.30
CA GLN A 295 -10.37 12.28 -6.56
C GLN A 295 -10.01 13.52 -7.40
N GLY A 296 -9.15 14.41 -6.89
CA GLY A 296 -8.82 15.68 -7.54
C GLY A 296 -9.65 16.86 -7.07
N GLN A 297 -10.15 16.83 -5.82
CA GLN A 297 -10.69 18.00 -5.14
C GLN A 297 -9.68 19.16 -5.11
N VAL A 298 -8.39 18.83 -5.10
CA VAL A 298 -7.26 19.74 -5.34
C VAL A 298 -6.57 19.30 -6.62
N ASP A 299 -6.39 20.21 -7.57
CA ASP A 299 -5.75 19.91 -8.86
C ASP A 299 -4.22 19.81 -8.75
N GLU A 300 -3.59 19.23 -9.78
CA GLU A 300 -2.13 18.99 -9.80
C GLU A 300 -1.30 20.28 -9.61
N THR A 301 -1.74 21.41 -10.18
CA THR A 301 -1.02 22.68 -10.05
C THR A 301 -1.06 23.18 -8.61
N THR A 302 -2.23 23.09 -7.97
CA THR A 302 -2.40 23.47 -6.56
C THR A 302 -1.61 22.55 -5.64
N LEU A 303 -1.55 21.24 -5.92
CA LEU A 303 -0.69 20.30 -5.18
C LEU A 303 0.80 20.66 -5.30
N GLU A 304 1.26 21.04 -6.48
CA GLU A 304 2.63 21.52 -6.69
C GLU A 304 2.90 22.79 -5.86
N GLU A 305 1.96 23.74 -5.79
CA GLU A 305 2.09 24.93 -4.95
C GLU A 305 2.12 24.59 -3.46
N ILE A 306 1.21 23.73 -2.98
CA ILE A 306 1.20 23.24 -1.58
C ILE A 306 2.56 22.63 -1.22
N SER A 307 3.13 21.81 -2.11
CA SER A 307 4.41 21.11 -1.86
C SER A 307 5.62 22.03 -1.65
N LYS A 308 5.50 23.34 -1.95
CA LYS A 308 6.58 24.31 -1.74
C LYS A 308 6.71 24.79 -0.30
N SER A 309 5.62 24.73 0.48
CA SER A 309 5.56 25.29 1.83
C SER A 309 4.94 24.36 2.86
N SER A 310 4.14 23.39 2.41
CA SER A 310 3.35 22.49 3.24
C SER A 310 3.42 21.06 2.69
N GLU A 311 2.88 20.13 3.46
CA GLU A 311 2.69 18.75 3.02
C GLU A 311 1.21 18.46 2.76
N ALA A 312 0.96 17.35 2.10
CA ALA A 312 -0.38 16.81 1.92
C ALA A 312 -0.44 15.35 2.36
N ILE A 313 -1.59 14.95 2.90
CA ILE A 313 -2.01 13.57 3.15
C ILE A 313 -3.36 13.39 2.45
N THR A 314 -3.58 12.25 1.81
CA THR A 314 -4.86 11.97 1.18
C THR A 314 -5.89 11.50 2.21
N THR A 315 -7.08 12.11 2.27
CA THR A 315 -8.23 11.59 3.03
C THR A 315 -9.15 10.76 2.12
N THR A 316 -9.76 9.69 2.65
CA THR A 316 -10.32 8.59 1.83
C THR A 316 -11.72 8.11 2.22
N ASP A 317 -12.47 8.89 3.00
CA ASP A 317 -13.75 8.44 3.57
C ASP A 317 -14.78 8.06 2.49
N GLY A 318 -15.50 6.97 2.74
CA GLY A 318 -16.49 6.42 1.81
C GLY A 318 -15.94 5.91 0.50
N GLN A 319 -14.63 5.62 0.40
CA GLN A 319 -14.00 5.08 -0.80
C GLN A 319 -13.64 3.59 -0.70
N MET A 320 -13.32 3.09 0.51
CA MET A 320 -12.88 1.71 0.74
C MET A 320 -14.05 0.79 1.14
N CYS A 321 -14.97 0.52 0.20
CA CYS A 321 -16.20 -0.24 0.49
C CYS A 321 -16.11 -1.71 0.05
N LEU A 322 -16.89 -2.59 0.69
CA LEU A 322 -16.91 -4.03 0.43
C LEU A 322 -17.28 -4.42 -1.00
N ASP A 323 -18.15 -3.63 -1.64
CA ASP A 323 -18.69 -3.85 -2.98
C ASP A 323 -17.96 -3.05 -4.06
N THR A 324 -16.73 -2.64 -3.78
CA THR A 324 -15.84 -2.05 -4.78
C THR A 324 -14.98 -3.13 -5.44
N PRO A 325 -15.08 -3.34 -6.77
CA PRO A 325 -14.28 -4.36 -7.45
C PRO A 325 -12.77 -4.08 -7.35
N TYR A 326 -11.97 -5.15 -7.33
CA TYR A 326 -10.50 -5.11 -7.38
C TYR A 326 -9.78 -4.45 -6.20
N ASN A 327 -10.51 -3.86 -5.24
CA ASN A 327 -9.93 -3.03 -4.18
C ASN A 327 -9.00 -1.96 -4.76
N ALA A 328 -9.48 -1.28 -5.81
CA ALA A 328 -8.62 -0.46 -6.65
C ALA A 328 -8.07 0.73 -5.87
N ILE A 329 -8.88 1.41 -5.06
CA ILE A 329 -8.41 2.58 -4.31
C ILE A 329 -7.44 2.15 -3.19
N GLU A 330 -7.74 1.05 -2.49
CA GLU A 330 -6.88 0.45 -1.48
C GLU A 330 -5.48 0.19 -2.03
N ARG A 331 -5.38 -0.37 -3.24
CA ARG A 331 -4.10 -0.68 -3.86
C ARG A 331 -3.42 0.54 -4.50
N LEU A 332 -4.18 1.47 -5.09
CA LEU A 332 -3.62 2.58 -5.87
C LEU A 332 -3.27 3.82 -5.04
N LEU A 333 -3.77 3.98 -3.81
CA LEU A 333 -3.47 5.13 -2.94
C LEU A 333 -1.97 5.43 -2.81
N PRO A 334 -1.10 4.44 -2.57
CA PRO A 334 0.34 4.66 -2.56
C PRO A 334 0.88 5.16 -3.91
N LEU A 335 0.34 4.71 -5.05
CA LEU A 335 0.73 5.22 -6.37
C LEU A 335 0.31 6.69 -6.57
N PHE A 336 -0.86 7.09 -6.09
CA PHE A 336 -1.24 8.52 -6.03
C PHE A 336 -0.21 9.31 -5.21
N CYS A 337 0.18 8.79 -4.04
CA CYS A 337 1.20 9.42 -3.21
C CYS A 337 2.55 9.55 -3.92
N PHE A 338 2.99 8.48 -4.58
CA PHE A 338 4.23 8.47 -5.35
C PHE A 338 4.24 9.48 -6.50
N LYS A 339 3.18 9.50 -7.31
CA LYS A 339 3.08 10.39 -8.47
C LYS A 339 3.02 11.86 -8.06
N TYR A 340 2.18 12.17 -7.07
CA TYR A 340 1.82 13.54 -6.69
C TYR A 340 2.61 14.09 -5.50
N LYS A 341 3.62 13.34 -5.01
CA LYS A 341 4.47 13.71 -3.86
C LYS A 341 3.65 14.02 -2.60
N ILE A 342 2.56 13.27 -2.41
CA ILE A 342 1.74 13.32 -1.20
C ILE A 342 2.44 12.45 -0.15
N SER A 343 2.53 12.94 1.09
CA SER A 343 3.31 12.32 2.19
C SER A 343 2.69 11.03 2.75
N GLY A 344 1.42 10.77 2.41
CA GLY A 344 0.68 9.62 2.90
C GLY A 344 -0.80 9.70 2.59
N TYR A 345 -1.56 8.79 3.20
CA TYR A 345 -3.01 8.78 3.19
C TYR A 345 -3.54 8.36 4.56
N GLU A 346 -4.75 8.80 4.87
CA GLU A 346 -5.48 8.42 6.06
C GLU A 346 -6.80 7.72 5.73
N PHE A 347 -7.27 6.91 6.68
CA PHE A 347 -8.60 6.31 6.67
C PHE A 347 -9.23 6.37 8.08
N TRP A 348 -10.46 6.85 8.15
CA TRP A 348 -11.19 7.17 9.38
C TRP A 348 -11.58 5.96 10.26
N GLY A 349 -11.18 4.74 9.92
CA GLY A 349 -11.41 3.60 10.81
C GLY A 349 -10.77 2.29 10.37
N VAL A 350 -10.10 1.61 11.31
CA VAL A 350 -9.57 0.25 11.10
C VAL A 350 -10.57 -0.84 11.52
N ASP A 351 -11.40 -0.55 12.53
CA ASP A 351 -12.24 -1.54 13.22
C ASP A 351 -13.55 -0.95 13.78
N TRP A 352 -14.16 -0.02 13.04
CA TRP A 352 -15.46 0.57 13.39
C TRP A 352 -16.63 -0.39 13.14
N TYR A 353 -16.95 -1.22 14.13
CA TYR A 353 -18.07 -2.15 14.04
C TYR A 353 -19.32 -1.61 14.72
N THR A 354 -20.44 -1.66 14.01
CA THR A 354 -21.77 -1.35 14.57
C THR A 354 -22.68 -2.58 14.64
N TRP A 355 -22.42 -3.56 13.79
CA TRP A 355 -22.95 -4.93 13.84
C TRP A 355 -21.81 -5.93 14.00
N ASP A 356 -22.15 -7.22 14.10
CA ASP A 356 -21.15 -8.28 14.00
C ASP A 356 -20.60 -8.29 12.57
N PRO A 357 -19.35 -7.86 12.37
CA PRO A 357 -18.85 -7.64 11.02
C PRO A 357 -18.78 -8.96 10.25
N LEU A 358 -18.50 -10.10 10.89
CA LEU A 358 -18.41 -11.40 10.21
C LEU A 358 -19.75 -11.87 9.60
N GLU A 359 -20.86 -11.33 10.08
CA GLU A 359 -22.20 -11.61 9.56
C GLU A 359 -22.67 -10.50 8.61
N TRP A 360 -22.54 -9.25 9.02
CA TRP A 360 -23.06 -8.07 8.35
C TRP A 360 -21.95 -7.11 7.94
N GLY A 361 -21.87 -6.82 6.64
CA GLY A 361 -20.97 -5.80 6.08
C GLY A 361 -21.53 -4.38 6.12
N THR A 362 -22.73 -4.21 6.66
CA THR A 362 -23.44 -2.92 6.73
C THR A 362 -23.18 -2.26 8.07
N HIS A 363 -23.51 -0.97 8.18
CA HIS A 363 -23.50 -0.25 9.45
C HIS A 363 -24.90 -0.01 9.98
N SER A 364 -25.04 0.08 11.31
CA SER A 364 -26.23 0.64 11.94
C SER A 364 -26.38 2.11 11.52
N VAL A 365 -27.61 2.59 11.45
CA VAL A 365 -27.84 4.03 11.27
C VAL A 365 -27.49 4.76 12.56
N ILE A 366 -26.58 5.72 12.46
CA ILE A 366 -26.13 6.52 13.60
C ILE A 366 -26.71 7.94 13.52
N SER A 367 -26.79 8.60 14.67
CA SER A 367 -27.06 10.03 14.73
C SER A 367 -25.74 10.80 14.73
N GLN A 368 -25.61 11.77 13.83
CA GLN A 368 -24.43 12.62 13.67
C GLN A 368 -24.83 14.08 13.81
N THR A 369 -23.95 14.90 14.40
CA THR A 369 -24.17 16.34 14.60
C THR A 369 -22.98 17.10 14.05
N GLU A 370 -23.09 17.51 12.79
CA GLU A 370 -22.03 18.23 12.06
C GLU A 370 -21.99 19.73 12.43
N THR A 371 -23.11 20.28 12.88
CA THR A 371 -23.19 21.63 13.43
C THR A 371 -24.09 21.65 14.67
N PRO A 372 -23.90 22.61 15.59
CA PRO A 372 -24.69 22.68 16.81
C PRO A 372 -26.20 22.67 16.54
N GLY A 373 -26.91 21.70 17.11
CA GLY A 373 -28.36 21.56 16.97
C GLY A 373 -28.85 20.91 15.67
N ASN A 374 -27.96 20.55 14.74
CA ASN A 374 -28.31 19.89 13.49
C ASN A 374 -27.99 18.39 13.55
N VAL A 375 -28.98 17.60 13.98
CA VAL A 375 -28.83 16.14 14.07
C VAL A 375 -29.32 15.49 12.79
N LYS A 376 -28.45 14.71 12.14
CA LYS A 376 -28.78 13.89 10.97
C LYS A 376 -28.72 12.41 11.34
N ARG A 377 -29.55 11.60 10.68
CA ARG A 377 -29.46 10.14 10.73
C ARG A 377 -28.67 9.69 9.51
N THR A 378 -27.47 9.19 9.73
CA THR A 378 -26.53 8.84 8.68
C THR A 378 -26.31 7.34 8.65
N ARG A 379 -26.30 6.79 7.46
CA ARG A 379 -25.87 5.42 7.18
C ARG A 379 -24.64 5.46 6.28
N TYR A 380 -23.58 4.84 6.75
CA TYR A 380 -22.29 4.81 6.07
C TYR A 380 -22.26 3.73 4.97
N PRO A 381 -21.37 3.88 3.96
CA PRO A 381 -21.12 2.86 2.96
C PRO A 381 -20.72 1.50 3.58
N ASN A 382 -20.94 0.39 2.88
CA ASN A 382 -20.70 -0.93 3.46
C ASN A 382 -19.20 -1.20 3.59
N GLY A 383 -18.73 -1.56 4.79
CA GLY A 383 -17.32 -1.82 5.06
C GLY A 383 -16.45 -0.61 5.27
N ASP A 384 -17.01 0.59 5.13
CA ASP A 384 -16.29 1.82 5.38
C ASP A 384 -16.06 2.01 6.89
N GLY A 385 -14.85 2.44 7.27
CA GLY A 385 -14.44 2.51 8.67
C GLY A 385 -13.96 1.19 9.29
N TYR A 386 -13.83 0.09 8.53
CA TYR A 386 -13.03 -1.05 8.97
C TYR A 386 -12.37 -1.83 7.84
N ILE A 387 -11.15 -2.33 8.09
CA ILE A 387 -10.38 -3.17 7.17
C ILE A 387 -9.91 -4.49 7.80
N LEU A 388 -10.18 -4.71 9.08
CA LEU A 388 -9.87 -5.97 9.75
C LEU A 388 -11.10 -6.53 10.45
N TYR A 389 -11.02 -7.78 10.86
CA TYR A 389 -12.12 -8.55 11.45
C TYR A 389 -11.78 -9.07 12.85
N PRO A 390 -12.77 -9.30 13.72
CA PRO A 390 -12.54 -9.85 15.05
C PRO A 390 -12.19 -11.34 15.02
N GLY A 391 -11.08 -11.71 15.67
CA GLY A 391 -10.65 -13.10 15.85
C GLY A 391 -11.45 -13.90 16.88
N LYS A 392 -12.21 -13.22 17.75
CA LYS A 392 -12.93 -13.78 18.91
C LYS A 392 -13.72 -15.05 18.62
N LYS A 393 -14.51 -15.08 17.53
CA LYS A 393 -15.34 -16.24 17.15
C LYS A 393 -14.53 -17.49 16.78
N TYR A 394 -13.28 -17.29 16.41
CA TYR A 394 -12.34 -18.34 16.03
C TYR A 394 -11.34 -18.65 17.16
N GLY A 395 -11.55 -18.11 18.36
CA GLY A 395 -10.68 -18.32 19.52
C GLY A 395 -9.33 -17.60 19.42
N LEU A 396 -9.20 -16.61 18.54
CA LEU A 396 -7.98 -15.82 18.37
C LEU A 396 -8.09 -14.49 19.12
N ASP A 397 -7.01 -14.09 19.78
CA ASP A 397 -6.81 -12.78 20.42
C ASP A 397 -6.15 -11.76 19.49
N THR A 398 -6.06 -12.07 18.20
CA THR A 398 -5.55 -11.19 17.15
C THR A 398 -6.65 -10.84 16.13
N PRO A 399 -6.49 -9.73 15.39
CA PRO A 399 -7.35 -9.44 14.25
C PRO A 399 -7.21 -10.47 13.11
N ILE A 400 -8.29 -10.65 12.36
CA ILE A 400 -8.33 -11.43 11.11
C ILE A 400 -8.21 -10.47 9.92
N PRO A 401 -7.34 -10.76 8.92
CA PRO A 401 -7.18 -9.88 7.77
C PRO A 401 -8.39 -9.90 6.83
N SER A 402 -8.49 -8.83 6.04
CA SER A 402 -9.40 -8.74 4.89
C SER A 402 -8.64 -8.72 3.57
N VAL A 403 -9.33 -9.03 2.47
CA VAL A 403 -8.76 -8.88 1.12
C VAL A 403 -8.41 -7.41 0.84
N ARG A 404 -9.17 -6.44 1.39
CA ARG A 404 -8.83 -5.01 1.34
C ARG A 404 -7.54 -4.67 2.10
N SER A 405 -7.33 -5.25 3.29
CA SER A 405 -6.09 -5.02 4.06
C SER A 405 -4.85 -5.59 3.37
N GLU A 406 -4.99 -6.68 2.62
CA GLU A 406 -3.90 -7.22 1.80
C GLU A 406 -3.66 -6.35 0.56
N ALA A 407 -4.70 -5.81 -0.07
CA ALA A 407 -4.56 -4.85 -1.18
C ALA A 407 -3.87 -3.54 -0.75
N LEU A 408 -4.18 -3.04 0.45
CA LEU A 408 -3.50 -1.90 1.07
C LEU A 408 -2.01 -2.18 1.26
N ARG A 409 -1.65 -3.33 1.85
CA ARG A 409 -0.24 -3.75 1.97
C ARG A 409 0.44 -3.80 0.61
N ASP A 410 -0.19 -4.48 -0.35
CA ASP A 410 0.37 -4.66 -1.69
C ASP A 410 0.64 -3.29 -2.34
N GLY A 411 -0.26 -2.32 -2.18
CA GLY A 411 -0.03 -0.95 -2.64
C GLY A 411 1.20 -0.29 -2.00
N VAL A 412 1.40 -0.45 -0.68
CA VAL A 412 2.57 0.14 0.01
C VAL A 412 3.86 -0.52 -0.45
N GLU A 413 3.84 -1.84 -0.69
CA GLU A 413 4.97 -2.55 -1.29
C GLU A 413 5.22 -2.13 -2.76
N ASP A 414 4.15 -1.88 -3.53
CA ASP A 414 4.21 -1.37 -4.90
C ASP A 414 4.92 0.00 -4.93
N TYR A 415 4.63 0.89 -3.97
CA TYR A 415 5.35 2.16 -3.81
C TYR A 415 6.86 1.96 -3.70
N GLU A 416 7.32 0.99 -2.88
CA GLU A 416 8.76 0.75 -2.70
C GLU A 416 9.43 0.26 -3.99
N TYR A 417 8.74 -0.54 -4.79
CA TYR A 417 9.22 -0.91 -6.12
C TYR A 417 9.41 0.34 -6.98
N TYR A 418 8.44 1.24 -7.00
CA TYR A 418 8.46 2.42 -7.86
C TYR A 418 9.51 3.45 -7.42
N ALA A 419 9.62 3.71 -6.11
CA ALA A 419 10.65 4.58 -5.54
C ALA A 419 12.06 4.05 -5.84
N LYS A 420 12.27 2.74 -5.68
CA LYS A 420 13.55 2.09 -6.00
C LYS A 420 13.87 2.11 -7.49
N LEU A 421 12.86 1.89 -8.34
CA LEU A 421 13.01 1.98 -9.79
C LEU A 421 13.41 3.41 -10.20
N GLU A 422 12.77 4.43 -9.62
CA GLU A 422 13.11 5.84 -9.86
C GLU A 422 14.56 6.16 -9.46
N GLU A 423 15.01 5.74 -8.28
CA GLU A 423 16.40 5.89 -7.86
C GLU A 423 17.38 5.27 -8.87
N LEU A 424 17.09 4.04 -9.31
CA LEU A 424 17.93 3.32 -10.27
C LEU A 424 17.91 3.95 -11.66
N VAL A 425 16.77 4.47 -12.12
CA VAL A 425 16.66 5.22 -13.38
C VAL A 425 17.49 6.50 -13.30
N LEU A 426 17.41 7.25 -12.19
CA LEU A 426 18.21 8.46 -11.99
C LEU A 426 19.70 8.16 -11.99
N LYS A 427 20.11 7.05 -11.39
CA LYS A 427 21.51 6.62 -11.27
C LYS A 427 22.10 6.05 -12.56
N THR A 428 21.36 5.20 -13.26
CA THR A 428 21.87 4.44 -14.42
C THR A 428 21.50 5.07 -15.75
N LYS A 429 20.50 5.97 -15.78
CA LYS A 429 19.90 6.54 -16.99
C LYS A 429 19.36 5.48 -17.96
N ASP A 430 18.96 4.30 -17.44
CA ASP A 430 18.40 3.22 -18.24
C ASP A 430 17.03 3.62 -18.83
N THR A 431 16.95 3.63 -20.16
CA THR A 431 15.79 4.16 -20.89
C THR A 431 14.57 3.22 -20.83
N GLN A 432 14.78 1.90 -20.75
CA GLN A 432 13.67 0.95 -20.66
C GLN A 432 13.00 1.04 -19.28
N ALA A 433 13.82 1.10 -18.23
CA ALA A 433 13.33 1.32 -16.87
C ALA A 433 12.61 2.67 -16.73
N ALA A 434 13.13 3.72 -17.37
CA ALA A 434 12.51 5.04 -17.40
C ALA A 434 11.12 5.03 -18.08
N GLU A 435 10.98 4.30 -19.20
CA GLU A 435 9.71 4.16 -19.91
C GLU A 435 8.67 3.39 -19.08
N THR A 436 9.08 2.30 -18.41
CA THR A 436 8.20 1.57 -17.49
C THR A 436 7.76 2.45 -16.31
N LEU A 437 8.70 3.20 -15.71
CA LEU A 437 8.37 4.14 -14.63
C LEU A 437 7.39 5.22 -15.07
N LYS A 438 7.54 5.74 -16.29
CA LYS A 438 6.62 6.71 -16.89
C LYS A 438 5.21 6.12 -16.99
N LYS A 439 5.05 4.91 -17.54
CA LYS A 439 3.75 4.23 -17.65
C LYS A 439 3.10 3.99 -16.29
N ILE A 440 3.87 3.61 -15.28
CA ILE A 440 3.39 3.47 -13.89
C ILE A 440 2.80 4.80 -13.38
N LYS A 441 3.49 5.92 -13.58
CA LYS A 441 2.99 7.25 -13.18
C LYS A 441 1.78 7.69 -14.02
N GLU A 442 1.69 7.28 -15.29
CA GLU A 442 0.55 7.61 -16.17
C GLU A 442 -0.70 6.77 -15.86
N TYR A 443 -0.56 5.67 -15.11
CA TYR A 443 -1.68 4.76 -14.77
C TYR A 443 -2.76 5.44 -13.92
N VAL A 444 -2.36 6.34 -13.01
CA VAL A 444 -3.30 7.10 -12.16
C VAL A 444 -3.36 8.55 -12.61
N SER A 445 -4.52 9.18 -12.44
CA SER A 445 -4.72 10.60 -12.73
C SER A 445 -5.68 11.25 -11.73
N ILE A 446 -5.59 12.57 -11.59
CA ILE A 446 -6.62 13.40 -10.96
C ILE A 446 -7.09 14.45 -12.00
N PRO A 447 -8.39 14.74 -12.10
CA PRO A 447 -9.47 14.12 -11.34
C PRO A 447 -9.78 12.68 -11.78
N ASN A 448 -10.37 11.89 -10.89
CA ASN A 448 -10.80 10.51 -11.15
C ASN A 448 -12.18 10.18 -10.56
N ALA A 449 -12.70 8.98 -10.87
CA ALA A 449 -14.05 8.57 -10.51
C ALA A 449 -14.25 8.20 -9.02
N GLY A 450 -13.18 8.10 -8.23
CA GLY A 450 -13.19 7.68 -6.82
C GLY A 450 -13.36 6.18 -6.59
N GLY A 451 -13.03 5.74 -5.37
CA GLY A 451 -12.93 4.32 -5.02
C GLY A 451 -14.22 3.52 -5.19
N ARG A 452 -15.40 4.14 -4.98
CA ARG A 452 -16.70 3.49 -5.24
C ARG A 452 -16.91 3.10 -6.70
N ASN A 453 -16.18 3.72 -7.61
CA ASN A 453 -16.19 3.39 -9.03
C ASN A 453 -14.85 2.77 -9.48
N SER A 454 -14.39 1.78 -8.71
CA SER A 454 -13.07 1.15 -8.87
C SER A 454 -12.73 0.72 -10.31
N THR A 455 -13.72 0.27 -11.09
CA THR A 455 -13.50 -0.15 -12.49
C THR A 455 -13.18 1.00 -13.46
N TYR A 456 -13.41 2.26 -13.08
CA TYR A 456 -12.99 3.40 -13.91
C TYR A 456 -11.57 3.88 -13.55
N ILE A 457 -11.11 3.63 -12.32
CA ILE A 457 -9.74 3.97 -11.90
C ILE A 457 -8.74 2.82 -12.12
N MET A 458 -9.24 1.57 -12.17
CA MET A 458 -8.49 0.38 -12.51
C MET A 458 -9.32 -0.47 -13.50
N PRO A 459 -9.42 -0.04 -14.77
CA PRO A 459 -10.22 -0.74 -15.77
C PRO A 459 -9.66 -2.12 -16.13
N ASP A 460 -8.33 -2.27 -16.08
CA ASP A 460 -7.66 -3.56 -16.24
C ASP A 460 -6.67 -3.80 -15.07
N PRO A 461 -7.03 -4.63 -14.08
CA PRO A 461 -6.12 -4.97 -12.99
C PRO A 461 -4.90 -5.79 -13.45
N ASN A 462 -4.96 -6.46 -14.61
CA ASN A 462 -3.81 -7.21 -15.14
C ASN A 462 -2.73 -6.26 -15.65
N GLU A 463 -3.11 -5.17 -16.31
CA GLU A 463 -2.16 -4.14 -16.76
C GLU A 463 -1.33 -3.61 -15.58
N PHE A 464 -1.99 -3.33 -14.45
CA PHE A 464 -1.29 -2.87 -13.25
C PHE A 464 -0.29 -3.91 -12.71
N LEU A 465 -0.70 -5.19 -12.69
CA LEU A 465 0.17 -6.30 -12.30
C LEU A 465 1.36 -6.47 -13.26
N GLU A 466 1.16 -6.31 -14.56
CA GLU A 466 2.22 -6.38 -15.57
C GLU A 466 3.24 -5.25 -15.39
N LEU A 467 2.78 -4.03 -15.11
CA LEU A 467 3.64 -2.88 -14.81
C LEU A 467 4.47 -3.12 -13.53
N ARG A 468 3.85 -3.66 -12.47
CA ARG A 468 4.55 -4.05 -11.24
C ARG A 468 5.62 -5.11 -11.51
N ASN A 469 5.31 -6.14 -12.30
CA ASN A 469 6.25 -7.19 -12.66
C ASN A 469 7.42 -6.65 -13.50
N ALA A 470 7.15 -5.76 -14.45
CA ALA A 470 8.17 -5.08 -15.23
C ALA A 470 9.10 -4.22 -14.35
N ALA A 471 8.54 -3.50 -13.37
CA ALA A 471 9.34 -2.77 -12.38
C ALA A 471 10.28 -3.71 -11.61
N GLY A 472 9.77 -4.83 -11.08
CA GLY A 472 10.59 -5.84 -10.39
C GLY A 472 11.73 -6.38 -11.26
N ALA A 473 11.44 -6.70 -12.53
CA ALA A 473 12.44 -7.18 -13.48
C ALA A 473 13.53 -6.14 -13.79
N HIS A 474 13.15 -4.87 -13.93
CA HIS A 474 14.12 -3.79 -14.13
C HIS A 474 15.00 -3.57 -12.90
N ILE A 475 14.43 -3.56 -11.70
CA ILE A 475 15.18 -3.42 -10.45
C ILE A 475 16.19 -4.56 -10.32
N ASP A 476 15.75 -5.81 -10.49
CA ASP A 476 16.62 -7.00 -10.42
C ASP A 476 17.80 -6.89 -11.41
N ARG A 477 17.51 -6.58 -12.67
CA ARG A 477 18.52 -6.41 -13.73
C ARG A 477 19.52 -5.31 -13.40
N LEU A 478 19.04 -4.14 -12.96
CA LEU A 478 19.89 -2.97 -12.70
C LEU A 478 20.72 -3.15 -11.43
N VAL A 479 20.17 -3.76 -10.38
CA VAL A 479 20.92 -4.10 -9.17
C VAL A 479 22.05 -5.07 -9.48
N LYS A 480 21.77 -6.15 -10.22
CA LYS A 480 22.81 -7.10 -10.66
C LYS A 480 23.87 -6.44 -11.54
N SER A 481 23.45 -5.55 -12.45
CA SER A 481 24.36 -4.77 -13.28
C SER A 481 25.33 -3.94 -12.45
N LEU A 482 24.82 -3.21 -11.46
CA LEU A 482 25.62 -2.35 -10.59
C LEU A 482 26.56 -3.13 -9.67
N ARG A 483 26.22 -4.36 -9.29
CA ARG A 483 27.10 -5.25 -8.51
C ARG A 483 28.17 -5.93 -9.36
N GLY A 484 28.03 -5.92 -10.69
CA GLY A 484 28.86 -6.74 -11.58
C GLY A 484 28.44 -8.22 -11.62
N ASP A 485 27.27 -8.54 -11.05
CA ASP A 485 26.71 -9.89 -10.91
C ASP A 485 25.88 -10.32 -12.12
N LEU A 486 25.91 -9.57 -13.22
CA LEU A 486 25.40 -10.03 -14.50
C LEU A 486 26.31 -11.15 -15.03
N GLY A 487 26.22 -12.32 -14.41
CA GLY A 487 26.80 -13.56 -14.88
C GLY A 487 26.30 -13.82 -16.30
N TYR A 488 27.24 -13.96 -17.22
CA TYR A 488 27.00 -14.28 -18.61
C TYR A 488 26.02 -15.44 -18.76
N LYS A 489 24.91 -15.22 -19.49
CA LYS A 489 24.10 -16.31 -20.04
C LYS A 489 24.46 -16.45 -21.52
N ALA A 490 25.49 -17.23 -21.82
CA ALA A 490 25.79 -17.64 -23.18
C ALA A 490 24.82 -18.75 -23.61
N TRP A 491 24.30 -18.66 -24.84
CA TRP A 491 23.32 -19.61 -25.41
C TRP A 491 23.99 -20.50 -26.46
N ILE A 492 23.52 -21.74 -26.65
CA ILE A 492 23.94 -22.63 -27.73
C ILE A 492 22.75 -22.90 -28.65
N ASN A 493 22.91 -22.69 -29.95
CA ASN A 493 22.02 -23.18 -30.99
C ASN A 493 22.61 -24.49 -31.53
N ALA A 494 21.99 -25.61 -31.20
CA ALA A 494 22.29 -26.90 -31.79
C ALA A 494 21.04 -27.37 -32.54
N SER A 495 21.15 -27.52 -33.86
CA SER A 495 20.23 -28.35 -34.62
C SER A 495 20.54 -29.80 -34.25
N MET A 496 19.72 -30.48 -33.44
CA MET A 496 19.80 -31.95 -33.36
C MET A 496 18.53 -32.67 -32.85
N PRO A 497 18.25 -33.90 -33.39
CA PRO A 497 16.99 -34.61 -33.16
C PRO A 497 16.95 -35.55 -31.94
N ASP A 498 18.06 -36.11 -31.45
CA ASP A 498 17.99 -37.20 -30.45
C ASP A 498 18.82 -36.91 -29.19
N LEU A 499 18.11 -36.53 -28.13
CA LEU A 499 18.54 -36.74 -26.74
C LEU A 499 17.40 -37.47 -26.06
N ASP A 500 17.59 -38.78 -25.89
CA ASP A 500 16.68 -39.71 -25.23
C ASP A 500 16.46 -39.23 -23.78
N GLU A 501 15.25 -38.74 -23.49
CA GLU A 501 14.71 -38.64 -22.13
C GLU A 501 13.92 -39.91 -21.85
N SER A 502 14.55 -40.86 -21.15
CA SER A 502 13.78 -41.89 -20.46
C SER A 502 13.13 -41.28 -19.21
N SER A 503 11.99 -40.60 -19.36
CA SER A 503 10.80 -40.75 -18.48
C SER A 503 9.70 -39.72 -18.80
N SER A 504 8.72 -40.18 -19.57
CA SER A 504 7.28 -39.84 -19.53
C SER A 504 6.85 -38.38 -19.35
N ALA A 505 6.46 -37.78 -20.48
CA ALA A 505 5.58 -36.62 -20.55
C ALA A 505 4.09 -37.01 -20.36
N ALA A 506 3.32 -36.12 -19.72
CA ALA A 506 1.92 -35.84 -20.03
C ALA A 506 1.64 -34.38 -19.61
N SER A 507 1.88 -33.43 -20.51
CA SER A 507 0.89 -32.75 -21.38
C SER A 507 0.63 -31.31 -20.95
N ALA A 508 1.47 -30.39 -21.42
CA ALA A 508 1.14 -28.98 -21.59
C ALA A 508 1.93 -28.44 -22.79
N SER A 509 1.23 -27.95 -23.81
CA SER A 509 1.78 -27.21 -24.95
C SER A 509 0.70 -26.23 -25.40
N PRO A 510 1.07 -25.07 -25.98
CA PRO A 510 1.03 -25.09 -27.45
C PRO A 510 2.39 -25.10 -28.15
N MET A 511 3.51 -24.81 -27.48
CA MET A 511 4.82 -25.22 -27.98
C MET A 511 5.83 -25.44 -26.83
N ASN A 512 6.37 -26.65 -26.80
CA ASN A 512 7.09 -27.30 -25.71
C ASN A 512 8.55 -26.81 -25.60
N ASP A 513 8.77 -25.52 -25.32
CA ASP A 513 10.11 -24.89 -25.26
C ASP A 513 10.73 -24.79 -23.85
N GLY A 514 10.00 -25.23 -22.82
CA GLY A 514 10.49 -25.27 -21.43
C GLY A 514 10.64 -23.90 -20.76
N ILE A 515 10.03 -22.84 -21.30
CA ILE A 515 10.07 -21.47 -20.77
C ILE A 515 8.64 -20.94 -20.61
N THR A 516 8.32 -20.39 -19.44
CA THR A 516 7.00 -19.83 -19.14
C THR A 516 6.75 -18.51 -19.89
N ASN A 517 5.48 -18.15 -20.14
CA ASN A 517 5.14 -16.87 -20.78
C ASN A 517 5.62 -15.66 -19.95
N LEU A 518 5.72 -15.81 -18.63
CA LEU A 518 6.25 -14.80 -17.71
C LEU A 518 7.76 -14.57 -17.91
N GLU A 519 8.50 -15.65 -18.18
CA GLU A 519 9.92 -15.59 -18.54
C GLU A 519 10.09 -14.95 -19.93
N LYS A 520 9.27 -15.31 -20.92
CA LYS A 520 9.28 -14.68 -22.26
C LYS A 520 9.07 -13.16 -22.19
N PHE A 521 8.16 -12.71 -21.32
CA PHE A 521 7.90 -11.30 -21.06
C PHE A 521 9.06 -10.60 -20.33
N ALA A 522 9.65 -11.24 -19.32
CA ALA A 522 10.84 -10.74 -18.62
C ALA A 522 12.08 -10.63 -19.53
N PHE A 523 12.07 -11.28 -20.70
CA PHE A 523 13.11 -11.22 -21.72
C PHE A 523 12.78 -10.30 -22.92
N GLY A 524 11.66 -9.58 -22.91
CA GLY A 524 11.29 -8.63 -23.97
C GLY A 524 10.84 -9.27 -25.29
N LEU A 525 10.41 -10.54 -25.27
CA LEU A 525 9.88 -11.23 -26.46
C LEU A 525 8.39 -10.94 -26.60
N SER A 526 7.96 -10.42 -27.76
CA SER A 526 6.53 -10.33 -28.08
C SER A 526 5.99 -11.71 -28.51
N PRO A 527 4.71 -12.03 -28.23
CA PRO A 527 4.09 -13.30 -28.60
C PRO A 527 4.17 -13.63 -30.11
N GLU A 528 4.38 -12.62 -30.96
CA GLU A 528 4.41 -12.75 -32.42
C GLU A 528 5.75 -13.27 -32.98
N THR A 529 6.74 -13.54 -32.13
CA THR A 529 8.08 -14.01 -32.55
C THR A 529 8.31 -15.51 -32.34
N SER A 530 7.25 -16.32 -32.21
CA SER A 530 7.37 -17.78 -32.21
C SER A 530 7.98 -18.24 -33.55
N ALA A 531 9.27 -18.58 -33.52
CA ALA A 531 9.98 -19.17 -34.64
C ALA A 531 9.25 -20.46 -35.08
N SER A 532 9.16 -20.66 -36.39
CA SER A 532 8.60 -21.84 -37.04
C SER A 532 9.22 -23.14 -36.48
N GLY A 533 8.37 -24.12 -36.22
CA GLY A 533 8.59 -25.31 -35.38
C GLY A 533 9.60 -26.37 -35.84
N GLU A 534 10.71 -26.01 -36.50
CA GLU A 534 11.79 -26.97 -36.82
C GLU A 534 13.07 -26.77 -35.99
N ASP A 535 13.13 -25.78 -35.10
CA ASP A 535 14.41 -25.34 -34.54
C ASP A 535 14.30 -24.85 -33.08
N ARG A 536 14.98 -25.57 -32.16
CA ARG A 536 15.72 -25.09 -30.95
C ARG A 536 15.27 -25.58 -29.56
N ARG A 537 16.25 -26.11 -28.82
CA ARG A 537 16.30 -26.16 -27.33
C ARG A 537 17.24 -25.07 -26.83
N ILE A 538 16.93 -24.46 -25.69
CA ILE A 538 17.76 -23.43 -25.05
C ILE A 538 18.54 -24.06 -23.88
N LEU A 539 19.87 -24.08 -23.95
CA LEU A 539 20.75 -24.60 -22.89
C LEU A 539 21.53 -23.47 -22.19
N LYS A 540 21.55 -23.50 -20.85
CA LYS A 540 22.28 -22.53 -20.02
C LYS A 540 23.75 -22.93 -19.91
N ILE A 541 24.67 -22.09 -20.38
CA ILE A 541 26.11 -22.25 -20.10
C ILE A 541 26.37 -21.80 -18.67
N LYS A 542 26.86 -22.72 -17.83
CA LYS A 542 27.26 -22.44 -16.44
C LYS A 542 28.79 -22.25 -16.43
N ASP A 543 29.26 -21.16 -15.83
CA ASP A 543 30.69 -20.87 -15.62
C ASP A 543 31.56 -20.87 -16.89
N GLY A 544 30.96 -20.51 -18.04
CA GLY A 544 31.66 -20.48 -19.34
C GLY A 544 32.02 -21.87 -19.89
N MET A 545 31.48 -22.95 -19.34
CA MET A 545 31.78 -24.32 -19.76
C MET A 545 30.70 -24.87 -20.69
N LEU A 546 31.14 -25.42 -21.83
CA LEU A 546 30.31 -26.13 -22.79
C LEU A 546 30.83 -27.56 -22.95
N THR A 547 30.00 -28.57 -22.67
CA THR A 547 30.34 -29.99 -22.87
C THR A 547 29.41 -30.63 -23.89
N LEU A 548 29.97 -31.17 -24.98
CA LEU A 548 29.25 -31.84 -26.06
C LEU A 548 29.38 -33.36 -25.94
N LYS A 549 28.62 -33.95 -25.01
CA LYS A 549 28.64 -35.41 -24.77
C LYS A 549 28.23 -36.17 -26.03
N GLY A 550 29.06 -37.13 -26.47
CA GLY A 550 28.72 -38.11 -27.51
C GLY A 550 29.19 -37.77 -28.94
N ARG A 551 29.94 -36.68 -29.17
CA ARG A 551 30.43 -36.30 -30.52
C ARG A 551 31.95 -36.36 -30.63
N LYS A 552 32.48 -36.47 -31.86
CA LYS A 552 33.93 -36.50 -32.18
C LYS A 552 34.51 -35.13 -32.54
N SER A 553 33.73 -34.23 -33.14
CA SER A 553 34.12 -32.84 -33.48
C SER A 553 32.87 -31.96 -33.64
N ALA A 554 33.02 -30.66 -33.44
CA ALA A 554 31.98 -29.65 -33.65
C ALA A 554 32.63 -28.31 -34.01
N ASN A 555 32.09 -27.60 -35.00
CA ASN A 555 32.50 -26.24 -35.29
C ASN A 555 31.68 -25.27 -34.42
N ILE A 556 32.36 -24.51 -33.58
CA ILE A 556 31.75 -23.63 -32.59
C ILE A 556 31.90 -22.20 -33.07
N ILE A 557 30.79 -21.56 -33.41
CA ILE A 557 30.76 -20.20 -33.98
C ILE A 557 30.02 -19.27 -33.01
N PRO A 558 30.75 -18.45 -32.24
CA PRO A 558 30.15 -17.41 -31.43
C PRO A 558 29.47 -16.36 -32.31
N GLN A 559 28.29 -15.91 -31.91
CA GLN A 559 27.52 -14.88 -32.58
C GLN A 559 27.00 -13.86 -31.56
N SER A 560 26.88 -12.60 -31.97
CA SER A 560 26.17 -11.57 -31.20
C SER A 560 25.02 -10.95 -31.97
N SER A 561 24.08 -10.36 -31.23
CA SER A 561 22.96 -9.60 -31.76
C SER A 561 22.58 -8.49 -30.79
N SER A 562 22.14 -7.34 -31.29
CA SER A 562 21.56 -6.27 -30.46
C SER A 562 20.04 -6.37 -30.32
N ASP A 563 19.39 -7.20 -31.15
CA ASP A 563 17.93 -7.26 -31.31
C ASP A 563 17.36 -8.68 -31.28
N MET A 564 18.21 -9.69 -31.01
CA MET A 564 17.92 -11.13 -31.05
C MET A 564 17.44 -11.68 -32.40
N LYS A 565 17.35 -10.85 -33.44
CA LYS A 565 16.90 -11.22 -34.78
C LYS A 565 18.07 -11.32 -35.76
N ASN A 566 18.96 -10.34 -35.72
CA ASN A 566 20.09 -10.22 -36.62
C ASN A 566 21.37 -10.66 -35.91
N TRP A 567 21.77 -11.91 -36.15
CA TRP A 567 22.94 -12.52 -35.54
C TRP A 567 24.17 -12.39 -36.44
N LYS A 568 25.30 -11.94 -35.87
CA LYS A 568 26.57 -11.79 -36.58
C LYS A 568 27.64 -12.64 -35.90
N ASN A 569 28.44 -13.35 -36.70
CA ASN A 569 29.61 -14.07 -36.19
C ASN A 569 30.58 -13.09 -35.55
N ILE A 570 31.11 -13.46 -34.38
CA ILE A 570 32.09 -12.68 -33.64
C ILE A 570 33.32 -13.54 -33.35
N SER A 571 34.49 -12.93 -33.34
CA SER A 571 35.78 -13.57 -32.99
C SER A 571 36.23 -13.25 -31.56
N GLU A 572 35.48 -12.43 -30.84
CA GLU A 572 35.82 -11.89 -29.52
C GLU A 572 35.70 -12.93 -28.39
N VAL A 573 35.07 -14.08 -28.68
CA VAL A 573 34.93 -15.20 -27.74
C VAL A 573 36.05 -16.19 -28.02
N GLU A 574 37.01 -16.27 -27.12
CA GLU A 574 38.07 -17.27 -27.20
C GLU A 574 37.52 -18.63 -26.72
N ILE A 575 37.73 -19.67 -27.54
CA ILE A 575 37.27 -21.03 -27.29
C ILE A 575 38.48 -21.89 -26.98
N VAL A 576 38.59 -22.34 -25.73
CA VAL A 576 39.70 -23.19 -25.27
C VAL A 576 39.22 -24.62 -25.11
N PRO A 577 39.70 -25.58 -25.91
CA PRO A 577 39.41 -27.00 -25.68
C PRO A 577 40.06 -27.46 -24.37
N LEU A 578 39.26 -28.01 -23.46
CA LEU A 578 39.71 -28.46 -22.13
C LEU A 578 39.86 -29.98 -22.04
N ASP A 579 38.99 -30.74 -22.71
CA ASP A 579 39.04 -32.20 -22.73
C ASP A 579 38.51 -32.71 -24.08
N SER A 580 39.38 -33.40 -24.83
CA SER A 580 39.06 -33.99 -26.13
C SER A 580 38.25 -35.28 -26.03
N THR A 581 38.16 -35.89 -24.85
CA THR A 581 37.41 -37.13 -24.59
C THR A 581 35.90 -36.87 -24.48
N TYR A 582 35.53 -35.70 -23.94
CA TYR A 582 34.13 -35.28 -23.75
C TYR A 582 33.76 -34.04 -24.58
N ASN A 583 34.66 -33.55 -25.43
CA ASN A 583 34.51 -32.31 -26.19
C ASN A 583 34.01 -31.16 -25.31
N THR A 584 34.80 -30.86 -24.27
CA THR A 584 34.53 -29.75 -23.36
C THR A 584 35.36 -28.53 -23.75
N TYR A 585 34.70 -27.38 -23.80
CA TYR A 585 35.27 -26.10 -24.18
C TYR A 585 35.03 -25.07 -23.08
N LYS A 586 36.06 -24.25 -22.81
CA LYS A 586 35.94 -23.02 -22.04
C LYS A 586 35.72 -21.86 -22.99
N LEU A 587 34.72 -21.05 -22.69
CA LEU A 587 34.35 -19.88 -23.47
C LEU A 587 34.75 -18.63 -22.68
N ASN A 588 35.80 -17.96 -23.14
CA ASN A 588 36.22 -16.67 -22.57
C ASN A 588 35.45 -15.56 -23.27
N LEU A 589 34.34 -15.15 -22.67
CA LEU A 589 33.46 -14.12 -23.20
C LEU A 589 34.03 -12.72 -22.92
N PRO A 590 33.90 -11.74 -23.85
CA PRO A 590 34.36 -10.37 -23.63
C PRO A 590 33.59 -9.71 -22.46
N LYS A 591 34.22 -8.75 -21.77
CA LYS A 591 33.54 -7.94 -20.73
C LYS A 591 32.39 -7.16 -21.36
N GLY A 592 31.15 -7.44 -20.92
CA GLY A 592 29.93 -7.08 -21.63
C GLY A 592 29.77 -5.58 -21.86
N GLU A 593 29.50 -5.20 -23.10
CA GLU A 593 28.86 -3.93 -23.41
C GLU A 593 27.35 -4.06 -23.11
N PRO A 594 26.69 -3.04 -22.53
CA PRO A 594 25.24 -3.03 -22.40
C PRO A 594 24.57 -3.23 -23.78
N GLN A 595 23.50 -4.04 -23.83
CA GLN A 595 22.64 -4.27 -25.01
C GLN A 595 23.13 -5.24 -26.10
N LYS A 596 24.12 -6.11 -25.84
CA LYS A 596 24.47 -7.21 -26.75
C LYS A 596 24.09 -8.59 -26.19
N PHE A 597 23.36 -9.37 -26.99
CA PHE A 597 23.07 -10.78 -26.78
C PHE A 597 24.14 -11.65 -27.46
N TYR A 598 24.50 -12.78 -26.84
CA TYR A 598 25.54 -13.68 -27.36
C TYR A 598 25.02 -15.12 -27.45
N ARG A 599 25.20 -15.78 -28.59
CA ARG A 599 24.92 -17.21 -28.76
C ARG A 599 26.10 -17.93 -29.40
N ILE A 600 26.05 -19.25 -29.40
CA ILE A 600 27.02 -20.14 -30.01
C ILE A 600 26.27 -21.01 -30.99
N LEU A 601 26.59 -20.89 -32.27
CA LEU A 601 26.12 -21.82 -33.28
C LEU A 601 27.06 -23.03 -33.30
N ILE A 602 26.48 -24.23 -33.27
CA ILE A 602 27.24 -25.48 -33.44
C ILE A 602 26.89 -26.04 -34.81
N GLU A 603 27.88 -26.05 -35.71
CA GLU A 603 27.79 -26.72 -37.01
C GLU A 603 28.54 -28.06 -36.93
N GLU A 604 28.01 -29.08 -37.61
CA GLU A 604 28.67 -30.39 -37.74
C GLU A 604 29.83 -30.37 -38.73
#